data_AF-A0A524FS16-F1
#
_entry.id   AF-A0A524FS16-F1
#
_cell.length_a   1.000
_cell.length_b   1.000
_cell.length_c   1.000
_cell.angle_alpha   90.00
_cell.angle_beta   90.00
_cell.angle_gamma   90.00
#
_symmetry.space_group_name_H-M   'P 1'
#
loop_
_entity.id
_entity.type
_entity.pdbx_description
1 polymer ?
#
loop_
_entity_poly.entity_id
_entity_poly.type
_entity_poly.pdbx_seq_one_letter_code
_entity_poly.pdbx_strand_id
1 'polypeptide(L)'
;MPTFGHVFYGLCLLIPILYFARDKFNYKVGFIFLANNIFGPDILHLLFIPYFHNILGYAILAIPLSLVFTYSSRFSLVKSDGPFPLKFVDESIREVNWKNSYLISVAGGISHFFIDQFYHFEKEMHIWYGIDITHDEMLAWGGTAYHVVDPLMIIGSMIVVATILLSMYYLRKGYKETFKWLLFFTILTIVLMLGLSTAVYGGEREFGVMVHCTVYVLIPLFLLMYAARSIMDKPVKTPDIPKIDRKILLNIVAVISTLLGIFFLFYSYYALTYADSLAKSMAEDGGQTANEISRAITIIAYVYGIIAFILLIGSIGLFFKINICRYFVIVASLVSFIFGFPLAIALFLCEKDVKALFGKNSEE
;
A
#
# COMPACT_ATOMS: atom_id res chain seq x y z
N MET A 1 13.22 5.72 -6.58
CA MET A 1 11.83 5.91 -6.10
C MET A 1 11.67 7.33 -5.57
N PRO A 2 10.73 8.13 -6.10
CA PRO A 2 10.48 9.49 -5.63
C PRO A 2 9.65 9.47 -4.34
N THR A 3 10.23 8.97 -3.24
CA THR A 3 9.53 8.79 -1.95
C THR A 3 8.85 10.08 -1.46
N PHE A 4 9.45 11.24 -1.72
CA PHE A 4 8.85 12.53 -1.40
C PHE A 4 7.57 12.80 -2.20
N GLY A 5 7.55 12.47 -3.49
CA GLY A 5 6.37 12.62 -4.35
C GLY A 5 5.20 11.78 -3.86
N HIS A 6 5.47 10.52 -3.48
CA HIS A 6 4.49 9.62 -2.87
C HIS A 6 3.88 10.23 -1.60
N VAL A 7 4.72 10.69 -0.66
CA VAL A 7 4.23 11.32 0.58
C VAL A 7 3.41 12.57 0.30
N PHE A 8 3.90 13.48 -0.54
CA PHE A 8 3.23 14.74 -0.84
C PHE A 8 1.86 14.52 -1.49
N TYR A 9 1.80 13.68 -2.53
CA TYR A 9 0.55 13.35 -3.21
C TYR A 9 -0.47 12.68 -2.29
N GLY A 10 0.00 11.72 -1.47
CA GLY A 10 -0.86 11.04 -0.52
C GLY A 10 -1.47 12.03 0.49
N LEU A 11 -0.70 13.00 0.97
CA LEU A 11 -1.22 14.06 1.83
C LEU A 11 -2.24 14.96 1.11
N CYS A 12 -2.02 15.29 -0.17
CA CYS A 12 -2.99 16.05 -0.97
C CYS A 12 -4.36 15.36 -1.08
N LEU A 13 -4.41 14.02 -1.12
CA LEU A 13 -5.67 13.28 -1.10
C LEU A 13 -6.29 13.15 0.30
N LEU A 14 -5.46 13.07 1.35
CA LEU A 14 -5.94 12.95 2.73
C LEU A 14 -6.45 14.27 3.32
N ILE A 15 -5.82 15.41 3.01
CA ILE A 15 -6.18 16.73 3.58
C ILE A 15 -7.65 17.08 3.36
N PRO A 16 -8.23 16.95 2.15
CA PRO A 16 -9.66 17.19 1.94
C PRO A 16 -10.54 16.31 2.82
N ILE A 17 -10.17 15.02 2.97
CA ILE A 17 -10.94 14.07 3.77
C ILE A 17 -10.86 14.45 5.25
N LEU A 18 -9.66 14.77 5.76
CA LEU A 18 -9.44 15.28 7.11
C LEU A 18 -10.29 16.54 7.38
N TYR A 19 -10.30 17.49 6.43
CA TYR A 19 -11.06 18.73 6.54
C TYR A 19 -12.58 18.48 6.64
N PHE A 20 -13.12 17.58 5.82
CA PHE A 20 -14.56 17.28 5.81
C PHE A 20 -15.00 16.33 6.92
N ALA A 21 -14.15 15.38 7.33
CA ALA A 21 -14.43 14.45 8.41
C ALA A 21 -14.23 15.08 9.80
N ARG A 22 -13.41 16.14 9.90
CA ARG A 22 -13.06 16.84 11.14
C ARG A 22 -12.61 15.84 12.22
N ASP A 23 -13.12 15.99 13.44
CA ASP A 23 -12.79 15.18 14.62
C ASP A 23 -13.25 13.72 14.51
N LYS A 24 -13.96 13.35 13.43
CA LYS A 24 -14.44 11.99 13.19
C LYS A 24 -13.52 11.19 12.26
N PHE A 25 -12.45 11.80 11.73
CA PHE A 25 -11.52 11.07 10.88
C PHE A 25 -10.73 10.06 11.70
N ASN A 26 -10.69 8.83 11.20
CA ASN A 26 -9.86 7.79 11.76
C ASN A 26 -8.47 7.83 11.14
N TYR A 27 -7.44 8.24 11.89
CA TYR A 27 -6.07 8.35 11.39
C TYR A 27 -5.50 7.01 10.88
N LYS A 28 -6.03 5.87 11.33
CA LYS A 28 -5.62 4.54 10.85
C LYS A 28 -5.97 4.35 9.38
N VAL A 29 -7.03 5.01 8.88
CA VAL A 29 -7.33 5.10 7.44
C VAL A 29 -6.20 5.79 6.70
N GLY A 30 -5.74 6.94 7.20
CA GLY A 30 -4.63 7.68 6.62
C GLY A 30 -3.32 6.89 6.61
N PHE A 31 -3.03 6.16 7.70
CA PHE A 31 -1.86 5.29 7.79
C PHE A 31 -1.90 4.17 6.74
N ILE A 32 -3.01 3.42 6.64
CA ILE A 32 -3.15 2.33 5.68
C ILE A 32 -3.00 2.87 4.26
N PHE A 33 -3.63 4.01 3.95
CA PHE A 33 -3.51 4.64 2.64
C PHE A 33 -2.07 5.01 2.30
N LEU A 34 -1.39 5.76 3.19
CA LEU A 34 -0.01 6.20 2.97
C LEU A 34 0.97 5.03 2.86
N ALA A 35 0.82 3.99 3.69
CA ALA A 35 1.67 2.82 3.61
C ALA A 35 1.58 2.13 2.23
N ASN A 36 0.37 1.99 1.69
CA ASN A 36 0.15 1.38 0.38
C ASN A 36 0.54 2.30 -0.78
N ASN A 37 0.38 3.61 -0.62
CA ASN A 37 0.84 4.60 -1.59
C ASN A 37 2.37 4.67 -1.66
N ILE A 38 3.07 4.60 -0.52
CA ILE A 38 4.52 4.67 -0.51
C ILE A 38 5.16 3.34 -0.91
N PHE A 39 4.55 2.19 -0.57
CA PHE A 39 5.25 0.90 -0.71
C PHE A 39 4.46 -0.21 -1.40
N GLY A 40 3.14 -0.08 -1.53
CA GLY A 40 2.24 -1.21 -1.79
C GLY A 40 2.60 -2.03 -3.04
N PRO A 41 2.57 -1.43 -4.24
CA PRO A 41 2.89 -2.16 -5.47
C PRO A 41 4.34 -2.65 -5.57
N ASP A 42 5.28 -1.93 -4.98
CA ASP A 42 6.71 -2.29 -4.99
C ASP A 42 7.04 -3.58 -4.23
N ILE A 43 6.17 -4.02 -3.33
CA ILE A 43 6.29 -5.33 -2.66
C ILE A 43 6.43 -6.47 -3.69
N LEU A 44 5.82 -6.32 -4.87
CA LEU A 44 5.82 -7.34 -5.92
C LEU A 44 7.16 -7.49 -6.63
N HIS A 45 7.89 -6.37 -6.79
CA HIS A 45 9.27 -6.41 -7.28
C HIS A 45 10.18 -7.15 -6.31
N LEU A 46 9.96 -6.97 -5.01
CA LEU A 46 10.71 -7.69 -3.97
C LEU A 46 10.39 -9.19 -3.89
N LEU A 47 9.29 -9.64 -4.51
CA LEU A 47 8.89 -11.04 -4.61
C LEU A 47 9.18 -11.65 -6.00
N PHE A 48 9.84 -10.92 -6.91
CA PHE A 48 10.10 -11.32 -8.31
C PHE A 48 8.86 -11.76 -9.07
N ILE A 49 7.71 -11.13 -8.80
CA ILE A 49 6.48 -11.36 -9.57
C ILE A 49 6.15 -10.10 -10.39
N PRO A 50 6.97 -9.77 -11.40
CA PRO A 50 6.84 -8.51 -12.15
C PRO A 50 5.48 -8.38 -12.82
N TYR A 51 4.86 -9.50 -13.21
CA TYR A 51 3.53 -9.55 -13.84
C TYR A 51 2.39 -8.98 -13.00
N PHE A 52 2.58 -8.80 -11.69
CA PHE A 52 1.53 -8.23 -10.83
C PHE A 52 1.76 -6.75 -10.51
N HIS A 53 2.90 -6.16 -10.90
CA HIS A 53 3.19 -4.73 -10.68
C HIS A 53 2.42 -3.86 -11.69
N ASN A 54 1.09 -3.94 -11.61
CA ASN A 54 0.12 -3.17 -12.36
C ASN A 54 -1.13 -2.97 -11.50
N ILE A 55 -2.02 -2.08 -11.93
CA ILE A 55 -3.22 -1.68 -11.17
C ILE A 55 -4.06 -2.88 -10.73
N LEU A 56 -4.35 -3.80 -11.65
CA LEU A 56 -5.19 -4.97 -11.38
C LEU A 56 -4.47 -6.03 -10.54
N GLY A 57 -3.19 -6.30 -10.84
CA GLY A 57 -2.36 -7.24 -10.11
C GLY A 57 -2.19 -6.83 -8.65
N TYR A 58 -1.98 -5.54 -8.40
CA TYR A 58 -1.96 -5.00 -7.05
C TYR A 58 -3.35 -5.06 -6.39
N ALA A 59 -4.44 -4.82 -7.11
CA ALA A 59 -5.78 -4.97 -6.55
C ALA A 59 -6.09 -6.41 -6.09
N ILE A 60 -5.46 -7.42 -6.70
CA ILE A 60 -5.49 -8.82 -6.22
C ILE A 60 -4.61 -8.97 -4.98
N LEU A 61 -3.38 -8.43 -4.97
CA LEU A 61 -2.49 -8.46 -3.80
C LEU A 61 -3.08 -7.74 -2.57
N ALA A 62 -3.89 -6.72 -2.79
CA ALA A 62 -4.58 -5.99 -1.73
C ALA A 62 -5.53 -6.90 -0.91
N ILE A 63 -5.96 -8.05 -1.45
CA ILE A 63 -6.82 -9.03 -0.74
C ILE A 63 -6.12 -9.56 0.53
N PRO A 64 -4.97 -10.24 0.45
CA PRO A 64 -4.25 -10.68 1.66
C PRO A 64 -3.71 -9.51 2.48
N LEU A 65 -3.25 -8.43 1.83
CA LEU A 65 -2.67 -7.28 2.54
C LEU A 65 -3.71 -6.52 3.38
N SER A 66 -4.96 -6.47 2.94
CA SER A 66 -6.05 -5.87 3.72
C SER A 66 -6.42 -6.67 4.97
N LEU A 67 -6.13 -7.97 5.04
CA LEU A 67 -6.25 -8.73 6.30
C LEU A 67 -5.24 -8.25 7.34
N VAL A 68 -4.00 -8.00 6.90
CA VAL A 68 -2.93 -7.43 7.73
C VAL A 68 -3.37 -6.07 8.25
N PHE A 69 -3.76 -5.15 7.37
CA PHE A 69 -4.12 -3.79 7.77
C PHE A 69 -5.39 -3.71 8.61
N THR A 70 -6.37 -4.58 8.36
CA THR A 70 -7.54 -4.77 9.23
C THR A 70 -7.12 -5.16 10.64
N TYR A 71 -6.20 -6.12 10.75
CA TYR A 71 -5.66 -6.53 12.03
C TYR A 71 -4.82 -5.41 12.69
N SER A 72 -3.97 -4.73 11.92
CA SER A 72 -3.15 -3.61 12.39
C SER A 72 -3.97 -2.44 12.91
N SER A 73 -5.21 -2.25 12.42
CA SER A 73 -6.13 -1.21 12.91
C SER A 73 -6.54 -1.38 14.38
N ARG A 74 -6.21 -2.51 15.01
CA ARG A 74 -6.34 -2.75 16.46
C ARG A 74 -5.32 -1.96 17.30
N PHE A 75 -4.25 -1.48 16.69
CA PHE A 75 -3.12 -0.87 17.38
C PHE A 75 -3.07 0.63 17.16
N SER A 76 -2.68 1.33 18.22
CA SER A 76 -2.48 2.77 18.23
C SER A 76 -1.08 3.12 18.71
N LEU A 77 -0.50 4.17 18.13
CA LEU A 77 0.78 4.70 18.57
C LEU A 77 0.51 5.85 19.55
N VAL A 78 0.90 5.67 20.81
CA VAL A 78 0.68 6.69 21.86
C VAL A 78 2.01 7.10 22.48
N LYS A 79 2.01 8.26 23.14
CA LYS A 79 3.15 8.68 23.94
C LYS A 79 3.45 7.64 25.03
N SER A 80 4.74 7.39 25.22
CA SER A 80 5.26 6.48 26.23
C SER A 80 5.95 7.28 27.33
N ASP A 81 5.75 6.85 28.58
CA ASP A 81 6.43 7.41 29.76
C ASP A 81 7.83 6.80 29.97
N GLY A 82 8.21 5.83 29.14
CA GLY A 82 9.53 5.19 29.16
C GLY A 82 10.61 5.94 28.36
N PRO A 83 11.81 5.35 28.23
CA PRO A 83 12.93 5.98 27.50
C PRO A 83 12.65 6.17 26.00
N PHE A 84 11.75 5.37 25.43
CA PHE A 84 11.26 5.58 24.08
C PHE A 84 10.01 6.45 24.11
N PRO A 85 9.91 7.49 23.25
CA PRO A 85 8.84 8.48 23.30
C PRO A 85 7.48 7.96 22.84
N LEU A 86 7.45 6.85 22.09
CA LEU A 86 6.25 6.27 21.49
C LEU A 86 6.17 4.77 21.80
N LYS A 87 4.94 4.27 21.98
CA LYS A 87 4.66 2.83 22.15
C LYS A 87 3.40 2.42 21.39
N PHE A 88 3.41 1.20 20.87
CA PHE A 88 2.19 0.56 20.36
C PHE A 88 1.33 0.09 21.54
N VAL A 89 0.06 0.50 21.52
CA VAL A 89 -0.98 0.04 22.44
C VAL A 89 -2.00 -0.75 21.66
N ASP A 90 -2.28 -1.94 22.16
CA ASP A 90 -3.36 -2.79 21.70
C ASP A 90 -4.69 -2.34 22.35
N GLU A 91 -5.60 -1.85 21.51
CA GLU A 91 -6.93 -1.38 21.90
C GLU A 91 -7.99 -2.48 21.81
N SER A 92 -7.63 -3.70 21.40
CA SER A 92 -8.52 -4.86 21.22
C SER A 92 -9.66 -4.71 20.20
N ILE A 93 -9.81 -3.53 19.58
CA ILE A 93 -10.88 -3.20 18.64
C ILE A 93 -10.29 -2.96 17.26
N ARG A 94 -10.67 -3.78 16.27
CA ARG A 94 -10.37 -3.50 14.85
C ARG A 94 -11.29 -2.41 14.32
N GLU A 95 -10.79 -1.17 14.27
CA GLU A 95 -11.58 -0.02 13.82
C GLU A 95 -11.86 -0.01 12.31
N VAL A 96 -10.95 -0.59 11.52
CA VAL A 96 -11.09 -0.68 10.07
C VAL A 96 -11.40 -2.12 9.70
N ASN A 97 -12.63 -2.36 9.23
CA ASN A 97 -13.01 -3.69 8.74
C ASN A 97 -12.30 -4.06 7.43
N TRP A 98 -12.32 -5.35 7.10
CA TRP A 98 -11.64 -5.89 5.90
C TRP A 98 -12.05 -5.23 4.59
N LYS A 99 -13.36 -5.02 4.37
CA LYS A 99 -13.84 -4.35 3.17
C LYS A 99 -13.25 -2.93 3.05
N ASN A 100 -13.30 -2.15 4.12
CA ASN A 100 -12.77 -0.79 4.12
C ASN A 100 -11.25 -0.81 3.94
N SER A 101 -10.55 -1.71 4.64
CA SER A 101 -9.09 -1.87 4.49
C SER A 101 -8.70 -2.21 3.05
N TYR A 102 -9.44 -3.07 2.37
CA TYR A 102 -9.22 -3.42 0.97
C TYR A 102 -9.34 -2.18 0.08
N LEU A 103 -10.43 -1.41 0.21
CA LEU A 103 -10.65 -0.22 -0.61
C LEU A 103 -9.56 0.85 -0.37
N ILE A 104 -9.13 1.02 0.88
CA ILE A 104 -8.05 1.95 1.24
C ILE A 104 -6.71 1.49 0.64
N SER A 105 -6.40 0.19 0.71
CA SER A 105 -5.18 -0.36 0.12
C SER A 105 -5.15 -0.19 -1.39
N VAL A 106 -6.25 -0.53 -2.09
CA VAL A 106 -6.37 -0.31 -3.54
C VAL A 106 -6.22 1.17 -3.91
N ALA A 107 -6.85 2.08 -3.16
CA ALA A 107 -6.67 3.52 -3.35
C ALA A 107 -5.20 3.94 -3.23
N GLY A 108 -4.49 3.42 -2.23
CA GLY A 108 -3.06 3.64 -2.03
C GLY A 108 -2.23 3.14 -3.22
N GLY A 109 -2.43 1.91 -3.67
CA GLY A 109 -1.65 1.39 -4.80
C GLY A 109 -1.93 2.07 -6.14
N ILE A 110 -3.19 2.46 -6.42
CA ILE A 110 -3.48 3.28 -7.62
C ILE A 110 -2.73 4.61 -7.53
N SER A 111 -2.71 5.23 -6.35
CA SER A 111 -1.98 6.47 -6.09
C SER A 111 -0.47 6.31 -6.25
N HIS A 112 0.07 5.15 -5.91
CA HIS A 112 1.47 4.82 -6.11
C HIS A 112 1.83 4.78 -7.60
N PHE A 113 1.05 4.04 -8.41
CA PHE A 113 1.28 3.95 -9.85
C PHE A 113 1.21 5.31 -10.54
N PHE A 114 0.35 6.22 -10.08
CA PHE A 114 0.31 7.60 -10.56
C PHE A 114 1.66 8.31 -10.40
N ILE A 115 2.24 8.24 -9.21
CA ILE A 115 3.49 8.94 -8.90
C ILE A 115 4.65 8.32 -9.66
N ASP A 116 4.71 7.00 -9.73
CA ASP A 116 5.77 6.35 -10.50
C ASP A 116 5.65 6.67 -12.00
N GLN A 117 4.45 6.73 -12.55
CA GLN A 117 4.22 7.17 -13.94
C GLN A 117 4.54 8.65 -14.14
N PHE A 118 4.24 9.52 -13.18
CA PHE A 118 4.51 10.95 -13.29
C PHE A 118 6.01 11.25 -13.31
N TYR A 119 6.80 10.51 -12.51
CA TYR A 119 8.25 10.70 -12.41
C TYR A 119 9.08 9.83 -13.37
N HIS A 120 8.47 8.81 -13.97
CA HIS A 120 9.05 8.01 -15.06
C HIS A 120 8.12 8.07 -16.27
N PHE A 121 7.77 9.28 -16.71
CA PHE A 121 6.84 9.49 -17.81
C PHE A 121 7.35 8.85 -19.12
N GLU A 122 8.65 8.62 -19.24
CA GLU A 122 9.26 7.89 -20.35
C GLU A 122 8.96 6.37 -20.36
N LYS A 123 8.37 5.80 -19.30
CA LYS A 123 8.06 4.37 -19.19
C LYS A 123 6.59 4.07 -19.46
N GLU A 124 6.33 2.85 -19.92
CA GLU A 124 4.98 2.36 -20.17
C GLU A 124 4.24 2.11 -18.84
N MET A 125 2.98 2.55 -18.77
CA MET A 125 2.09 2.16 -17.69
C MET A 125 1.54 0.77 -17.98
N HIS A 126 1.92 -0.20 -17.15
CA HIS A 126 1.34 -1.53 -17.18
C HIS A 126 -0.07 -1.53 -16.55
N ILE A 127 -1.10 -1.81 -17.36
CA ILE A 127 -2.49 -1.98 -16.87
C ILE A 127 -2.73 -3.46 -16.54
N TRP A 128 -2.32 -4.34 -17.44
CA TRP A 128 -2.41 -5.80 -17.30
C TRP A 128 -1.34 -6.48 -18.16
N TYR A 129 -1.22 -7.80 -18.05
CA TYR A 129 -0.30 -8.58 -18.89
C TYR A 129 -0.57 -8.34 -20.38
N GLY A 130 0.39 -7.74 -21.07
CA GLY A 130 0.32 -7.40 -22.49
C GLY A 130 -0.60 -6.22 -22.83
N ILE A 131 -1.00 -5.43 -21.83
CA ILE A 131 -1.80 -4.21 -22.01
C ILE A 131 -1.06 -3.07 -21.30
N ASP A 132 -0.32 -2.33 -22.10
CA ASP A 132 0.55 -1.24 -21.67
C ASP A 132 0.11 0.04 -22.38
N ILE A 133 0.29 1.17 -21.72
CA ILE A 133 0.03 2.49 -22.31
C ILE A 133 1.21 3.40 -21.98
N THR A 134 1.91 3.89 -22.99
CA THR A 134 3.00 4.85 -22.84
C THR A 134 2.46 6.24 -22.49
N HIS A 135 3.25 7.06 -21.79
CA HIS A 135 2.86 8.45 -21.58
C HIS A 135 2.67 9.19 -22.91
N ASP A 136 3.46 8.87 -23.93
CA ASP A 136 3.29 9.45 -25.26
C ASP A 136 1.99 9.00 -25.93
N GLU A 137 1.52 7.77 -25.72
CA GLU A 137 0.18 7.33 -26.15
C GLU A 137 -0.92 8.06 -25.36
N MET A 138 -0.72 8.28 -24.05
CA MET A 138 -1.64 9.10 -23.23
C MET A 138 -1.63 10.58 -23.65
N LEU A 139 -0.48 11.11 -24.07
CA LEU A 139 -0.30 12.45 -24.58
C LEU A 139 -0.74 12.59 -26.03
N ALA A 140 -0.72 11.51 -26.82
CA ALA A 140 -1.21 11.41 -28.20
C ALA A 140 -2.73 11.25 -28.26
N TRP A 141 -3.37 10.92 -27.14
CA TRP A 141 -4.77 11.29 -26.90
C TRP A 141 -4.96 12.82 -26.87
N GLY A 142 -3.85 13.56 -26.88
CA GLY A 142 -3.72 14.99 -27.03
C GLY A 142 -3.06 15.44 -28.34
N GLY A 143 -3.59 16.50 -28.94
CA GLY A 143 -3.20 17.00 -30.25
C GLY A 143 -2.07 18.02 -30.20
N THR A 144 -1.70 18.53 -31.38
CA THR A 144 -0.61 19.50 -31.60
C THR A 144 -1.01 20.96 -31.35
N ALA A 145 -2.30 21.26 -31.14
CA ALA A 145 -2.81 22.61 -30.93
C ALA A 145 -3.31 22.82 -29.48
N TYR A 146 -2.90 23.94 -28.89
CA TYR A 146 -3.45 24.46 -27.63
C TYR A 146 -4.78 25.20 -27.93
N HIS A 147 -5.85 24.89 -27.19
CA HIS A 147 -7.13 25.64 -27.12
C HIS A 147 -8.15 25.47 -28.28
N VAL A 148 -8.50 24.24 -28.69
CA VAL A 148 -9.78 24.02 -29.36
C VAL A 148 -10.83 23.70 -28.26
N VAL A 149 -12.12 23.75 -28.55
CA VAL A 149 -13.16 23.32 -27.59
C VAL A 149 -14.06 22.37 -28.35
N ASP A 150 -13.81 21.07 -28.21
CA ASP A 150 -14.65 20.05 -28.86
C ASP A 150 -15.74 19.48 -27.91
N PRO A 151 -16.81 18.84 -28.45
CA PRO A 151 -17.86 18.26 -27.63
C PRO A 151 -17.39 17.16 -26.65
N LEU A 152 -16.33 16.41 -26.97
CA LEU A 152 -15.77 15.39 -26.09
C LEU A 152 -15.08 16.04 -24.88
N MET A 153 -14.42 17.18 -25.07
CA MET A 153 -13.80 17.98 -24.02
C MET A 153 -14.82 18.55 -23.05
N ILE A 154 -15.96 19.03 -23.57
CA ILE A 154 -17.09 19.49 -22.75
C ILE A 154 -17.65 18.32 -21.93
N ILE A 155 -17.87 17.15 -22.54
CA ILE A 155 -18.36 15.95 -21.87
C ILE A 155 -17.39 15.51 -20.76
N GLY A 156 -16.09 15.42 -21.06
CA GLY A 156 -15.09 15.04 -20.07
C GLY A 156 -15.01 16.04 -18.91
N SER A 157 -15.07 17.34 -19.20
CA SER A 157 -15.04 18.39 -18.16
C SER A 157 -16.26 18.28 -17.25
N MET A 158 -17.44 17.99 -17.82
CA MET A 158 -18.64 17.70 -17.05
C MET A 158 -18.48 16.45 -16.18
N ILE A 159 -17.82 15.40 -16.68
CA ILE A 159 -17.53 14.18 -15.89
C ILE A 159 -16.62 14.50 -14.71
N VAL A 160 -15.54 15.26 -14.90
CA VAL A 160 -14.62 15.65 -13.81
C VAL A 160 -15.36 16.45 -12.74
N VAL A 161 -16.07 17.50 -13.14
CA VAL A 161 -16.84 18.35 -12.22
C VAL A 161 -17.92 17.53 -11.50
N ALA A 162 -18.67 16.69 -12.22
CA ALA A 162 -19.68 15.82 -11.62
C ALA A 162 -19.04 14.85 -10.62
N THR A 163 -17.90 14.25 -10.94
CA THR A 163 -17.21 13.30 -10.07
C THR A 163 -16.68 13.97 -8.80
N ILE A 164 -16.11 15.18 -8.90
CA ILE A 164 -15.70 15.98 -7.72
C ILE A 164 -16.92 16.29 -6.84
N LEU A 165 -17.98 16.84 -7.42
CA LEU A 165 -19.19 17.22 -6.70
C LEU A 165 -19.88 16.02 -6.05
N LEU A 166 -19.99 14.90 -6.77
CA LEU A 166 -20.56 13.66 -6.25
C LEU A 166 -19.68 13.06 -5.14
N SER A 167 -18.36 13.10 -5.27
CA SER A 167 -17.44 12.62 -4.22
C SER A 167 -17.60 13.43 -2.93
N MET A 168 -17.62 14.77 -3.05
CA MET A 168 -17.86 15.67 -1.92
C MET A 168 -19.26 15.47 -1.31
N TYR A 169 -20.28 15.32 -2.16
CA TYR A 169 -21.65 15.11 -1.72
C TYR A 169 -21.83 13.75 -1.02
N TYR A 170 -21.18 12.69 -1.54
CA TYR A 170 -21.16 11.37 -0.91
C TYR A 170 -20.51 11.42 0.46
N LEU A 171 -19.34 12.06 0.59
CA LEU A 171 -18.67 12.19 1.88
C LEU A 171 -19.55 12.90 2.92
N ARG A 172 -20.26 13.95 2.51
CA ARG A 172 -21.11 14.74 3.41
C ARG A 172 -22.40 14.01 3.80
N LYS A 173 -23.06 13.34 2.86
CA LYS A 173 -24.43 12.83 3.04
C LYS A 173 -24.59 11.30 2.98
N GLY A 174 -23.63 10.58 2.40
CA GLY A 174 -23.59 9.11 2.38
C GLY A 174 -24.66 8.41 1.54
N TYR A 175 -25.30 9.11 0.60
CA TYR A 175 -26.42 8.53 -0.17
C TYR A 175 -25.95 7.42 -1.12
N LYS A 176 -26.61 6.25 -1.05
CA LYS A 176 -26.36 5.11 -1.95
C LYS A 176 -26.54 5.44 -3.43
N GLU A 177 -27.40 6.39 -3.78
CA GLU A 177 -27.61 6.81 -5.17
C GLU A 177 -26.40 7.57 -5.72
N THR A 178 -25.74 8.41 -4.91
CA THR A 178 -24.51 9.11 -5.30
C THR A 178 -23.36 8.13 -5.62
N PHE A 179 -23.33 6.97 -4.96
CA PHE A 179 -22.39 5.88 -5.27
C PHE A 179 -22.64 5.30 -6.67
N LYS A 180 -23.91 5.07 -7.06
CA LYS A 180 -24.25 4.56 -8.40
C LYS A 180 -23.82 5.54 -9.49
N TRP A 181 -24.05 6.84 -9.27
CA TRP A 181 -23.64 7.88 -10.21
C TRP A 181 -22.12 7.97 -10.34
N LEU A 182 -21.37 7.89 -9.25
CA LEU A 182 -19.90 7.83 -9.29
C LEU A 182 -19.41 6.62 -10.07
N LEU A 183 -19.95 5.43 -9.79
CA LEU A 183 -19.60 4.21 -10.52
C LEU A 183 -19.94 4.33 -12.02
N PHE A 184 -21.10 4.90 -12.35
CA PHE A 184 -21.49 5.16 -13.72
C PHE A 184 -20.50 6.10 -14.42
N PHE A 185 -20.13 7.22 -13.81
CA PHE A 185 -19.16 8.15 -14.38
C PHE A 185 -17.76 7.55 -14.51
N THR A 186 -17.33 6.72 -13.55
CA THR A 186 -16.07 5.97 -13.65
C THR A 186 -16.09 4.98 -14.81
N ILE A 187 -17.13 4.16 -14.93
CA ILE A 187 -17.28 3.19 -16.03
C ILE A 187 -17.36 3.91 -17.37
N LEU A 188 -18.16 4.99 -17.45
CA LEU A 188 -18.26 5.81 -18.65
C LEU A 188 -16.89 6.36 -19.05
N THR A 189 -16.10 6.85 -18.10
CA THR A 189 -14.73 7.32 -18.36
C THR A 189 -13.85 6.20 -18.90
N ILE A 190 -13.86 5.01 -18.28
CA ILE A 190 -13.08 3.84 -18.75
C ILE A 190 -13.54 3.38 -20.14
N VAL A 191 -14.85 3.36 -20.41
CA VAL A 191 -15.39 3.00 -21.73
C VAL A 191 -14.98 4.02 -22.78
N LEU A 192 -15.02 5.31 -22.45
CA LEU A 192 -14.51 6.37 -23.33
C LEU A 192 -12.99 6.21 -23.55
N MET A 193 -12.22 5.85 -22.52
CA MET A 193 -10.78 5.54 -22.65
C MET A 193 -10.54 4.41 -23.66
N LEU A 194 -11.20 3.26 -23.47
CA LEU A 194 -11.00 2.06 -24.29
C LEU A 194 -11.59 2.20 -25.70
N GLY A 195 -12.71 2.91 -25.84
CA GLY A 195 -13.41 3.09 -27.10
C GLY A 195 -12.81 4.19 -28.00
N LEU A 196 -12.19 5.22 -27.43
CA LEU A 196 -11.56 6.32 -28.19
C LEU A 196 -10.06 6.10 -28.43
N SER A 197 -9.42 5.24 -27.63
CA SER A 197 -8.00 4.86 -27.71
C SER A 197 -7.54 4.40 -29.10
N THR A 198 -8.46 3.95 -29.97
CA THR A 198 -8.12 3.47 -31.33
C THR A 198 -8.60 4.39 -32.45
N ALA A 199 -9.41 5.42 -32.16
CA ALA A 199 -10.14 6.19 -33.18
C ALA A 199 -9.73 7.66 -33.31
N VAL A 200 -8.99 8.22 -32.35
CA VAL A 200 -8.69 9.66 -32.32
C VAL A 200 -7.18 9.89 -32.32
N TYR A 201 -6.57 9.76 -33.49
CA TYR A 201 -5.25 10.31 -33.74
C TYR A 201 -5.42 11.83 -34.00
N GLY A 202 -4.99 12.68 -33.07
CA GLY A 202 -4.89 14.14 -33.29
C GLY A 202 -5.92 15.08 -32.62
N GLY A 203 -6.57 14.71 -31.51
CA GLY A 203 -7.49 15.57 -30.70
C GLY A 203 -6.94 15.90 -29.30
N GLU A 204 -7.54 16.84 -28.54
CA GLU A 204 -6.97 17.67 -27.43
C GLU A 204 -6.39 16.99 -26.16
N ARG A 205 -5.28 17.55 -25.61
CA ARG A 205 -4.54 17.04 -24.42
C ARG A 205 -5.39 16.94 -23.14
N GLU A 206 -6.49 17.67 -23.09
CA GLU A 206 -7.38 17.72 -21.94
C GLU A 206 -8.06 16.37 -21.70
N PHE A 207 -8.31 15.56 -22.73
CA PHE A 207 -8.92 14.24 -22.57
C PHE A 207 -8.01 13.27 -21.80
N GLY A 208 -6.73 13.22 -22.16
CA GLY A 208 -5.74 12.45 -21.41
C GLY A 208 -5.62 12.92 -19.96
N VAL A 209 -5.64 14.23 -19.70
CA VAL A 209 -5.65 14.79 -18.35
C VAL A 209 -6.90 14.39 -17.57
N MET A 210 -8.08 14.42 -18.18
CA MET A 210 -9.35 14.06 -17.52
C MET A 210 -9.41 12.59 -17.14
N VAL A 211 -8.95 11.73 -18.04
CA VAL A 211 -8.77 10.29 -17.80
C VAL A 211 -7.80 10.06 -16.65
N HIS A 212 -6.64 10.72 -16.71
CA HIS A 212 -5.59 10.62 -15.71
C HIS A 212 -6.08 11.09 -14.33
N CYS A 213 -6.73 12.26 -14.26
CA CYS A 213 -7.38 12.76 -13.06
C CYS A 213 -8.44 11.78 -12.54
N THR A 214 -9.25 11.18 -13.41
CA THR A 214 -10.31 10.25 -12.98
C THR A 214 -9.72 8.99 -12.37
N VAL A 215 -8.78 8.34 -13.05
CA VAL A 215 -8.19 7.08 -12.61
C VAL A 215 -7.33 7.29 -11.36
N TYR A 216 -6.46 8.29 -11.36
CA TYR A 216 -5.43 8.43 -10.34
C TYR A 216 -5.81 9.31 -9.17
N VAL A 217 -6.71 10.27 -9.36
CA VAL A 217 -7.11 11.20 -8.30
C VAL A 217 -8.51 10.84 -7.80
N LEU A 218 -9.49 10.76 -8.71
CA LEU A 218 -10.89 10.66 -8.31
C LEU A 218 -11.27 9.27 -7.80
N ILE A 219 -10.80 8.19 -8.44
CA ILE A 219 -11.04 6.83 -7.92
C ILE A 219 -10.41 6.65 -6.52
N PRO A 220 -9.11 6.93 -6.29
CA PRO A 220 -8.54 6.82 -4.95
C PRO A 220 -9.23 7.70 -3.91
N LEU A 221 -9.52 8.96 -4.26
CA LEU A 221 -10.24 9.88 -3.38
C LEU A 221 -11.60 9.32 -2.99
N PHE A 222 -12.36 8.80 -3.95
CA PHE A 222 -13.66 8.20 -3.71
C PHE A 222 -13.58 6.96 -2.81
N LEU A 223 -12.67 6.02 -3.10
CA LEU A 223 -12.47 4.82 -2.30
C LEU A 223 -12.13 5.16 -0.84
N LEU A 224 -11.26 6.16 -0.64
CA LEU A 224 -10.92 6.68 0.68
C LEU A 224 -12.12 7.32 1.37
N MET A 225 -12.85 8.20 0.68
CA MET A 225 -14.04 8.85 1.23
C MET A 225 -15.12 7.84 1.60
N TYR A 226 -15.32 6.81 0.78
CA TYR A 226 -16.25 5.72 1.05
C TYR A 226 -15.86 4.95 2.32
N ALA A 227 -14.60 4.55 2.42
CA ALA A 227 -14.11 3.81 3.57
C ALA A 227 -14.17 4.66 4.85
N ALA A 228 -13.74 5.92 4.79
CA ALA A 228 -13.80 6.86 5.90
C ALA A 228 -15.24 7.07 6.39
N ARG A 229 -16.18 7.31 5.46
CA ARG A 229 -17.60 7.49 5.81
C ARG A 229 -18.20 6.22 6.44
N SER A 230 -17.91 5.06 5.86
CA SER A 230 -18.35 3.75 6.36
C SER A 230 -17.92 3.53 7.81
N ILE A 231 -16.69 3.90 8.17
CA ILE A 231 -16.16 3.81 9.54
C ILE A 231 -16.87 4.81 10.47
N MET A 232 -17.08 6.04 10.01
CA MET A 232 -17.77 7.08 10.78
C MET A 232 -19.22 6.72 11.11
N ASP A 233 -19.96 6.14 10.15
CA ASP A 233 -21.36 5.79 10.33
C ASP A 233 -21.55 4.50 11.14
N LYS A 234 -20.56 3.59 11.10
CA LYS A 234 -20.63 2.27 11.75
C LYS A 234 -19.35 1.99 12.55
N PRO A 235 -19.07 2.75 13.61
CA PRO A 235 -17.89 2.53 14.43
C PRO A 235 -17.99 1.17 15.12
N VAL A 236 -16.90 0.40 15.05
CA VAL A 236 -16.76 -0.85 15.81
C VAL A 236 -16.55 -0.48 17.28
N LYS A 237 -17.36 -1.04 18.18
CA LYS A 237 -17.34 -0.69 19.61
C LYS A 237 -16.92 -1.83 20.53
N THR A 238 -16.96 -3.06 20.03
CA THR A 238 -16.72 -4.26 20.83
C THR A 238 -15.36 -4.85 20.51
N PRO A 239 -14.56 -5.20 21.53
CA PRO A 239 -13.33 -5.94 21.34
C PRO A 239 -13.54 -7.25 20.59
N ASP A 240 -12.54 -7.63 19.80
CA ASP A 240 -12.53 -8.92 19.14
C ASP A 240 -12.18 -10.04 20.09
N ILE A 241 -12.99 -11.10 20.07
CA ILE A 241 -12.70 -12.31 20.84
C ILE A 241 -11.67 -13.15 20.07
N PRO A 242 -10.55 -13.54 20.71
CA PRO A 242 -9.60 -14.51 20.18
C PRO A 242 -10.32 -15.80 19.75
N LYS A 243 -10.31 -16.10 18.44
CA LYS A 243 -10.84 -17.39 17.94
C LYS A 243 -9.88 -18.56 18.16
N ILE A 244 -8.58 -18.26 18.21
CA ILE A 244 -7.51 -19.23 18.38
C ILE A 244 -6.71 -18.82 19.61
N ASP A 245 -6.36 -19.82 20.42
CA ASP A 245 -5.51 -19.65 21.58
C ASP A 245 -4.19 -18.95 21.23
N ARG A 246 -3.78 -18.01 22.10
CA ARG A 246 -2.63 -17.14 21.84
C ARG A 246 -1.30 -17.88 21.89
N LYS A 247 -1.20 -18.98 22.64
CA LYS A 247 -0.01 -19.83 22.65
C LYS A 247 0.15 -20.58 21.32
N ILE A 248 -0.96 -21.08 20.75
CA ILE A 248 -0.94 -21.69 19.41
C ILE A 248 -0.51 -20.65 18.36
N LEU A 249 -1.12 -19.46 18.38
CA LEU A 249 -0.74 -18.39 17.44
C LEU A 249 0.72 -17.94 17.61
N LEU A 250 1.23 -17.90 18.84
CA LEU A 250 2.65 -17.60 19.08
C LEU A 250 3.57 -18.64 18.43
N ASN A 251 3.24 -19.93 18.53
CA ASN A 251 4.00 -20.98 17.85
C ASN A 251 3.95 -20.82 16.33
N ILE A 252 2.78 -20.50 15.77
CA ILE A 252 2.64 -20.22 14.34
C ILE A 252 3.52 -19.02 13.94
N VAL A 253 3.50 -17.93 14.71
CA VAL A 253 4.34 -16.75 14.46
C VAL A 253 5.82 -17.09 14.56
N ALA A 254 6.23 -17.94 15.50
CA ALA A 254 7.62 -18.40 15.61
C ALA A 254 8.04 -19.26 14.42
N VAL A 255 7.17 -20.14 13.92
CA VAL A 255 7.41 -20.92 12.70
C VAL A 255 7.53 -20.00 11.49
N ILE A 256 6.60 -19.07 11.29
CA ILE A 256 6.64 -18.17 10.13
C ILE A 256 7.87 -17.24 10.20
N SER A 257 8.23 -16.76 11.39
CA SER A 257 9.44 -15.94 11.58
C SER A 257 10.72 -16.74 11.28
N THR A 258 10.75 -18.03 11.62
CA THR A 258 11.83 -18.95 11.23
C THR A 258 11.91 -19.09 9.71
N LEU A 259 10.78 -19.36 9.04
CA LEU A 259 10.72 -19.50 7.59
C LEU A 259 11.17 -18.21 6.88
N LEU A 260 10.76 -17.04 7.38
CA LEU A 260 11.18 -15.75 6.85
C LEU A 260 12.69 -15.53 7.06
N GLY A 261 13.22 -15.91 8.21
CA GLY A 261 14.67 -15.88 8.48
C GLY A 261 15.45 -16.77 7.52
N ILE A 262 14.99 -18.00 7.28
CA ILE A 262 15.61 -18.92 6.31
C ILE A 262 15.54 -18.33 4.89
N PHE A 263 14.40 -17.77 4.49
CA PHE A 263 14.23 -17.13 3.20
C PHE A 263 15.22 -15.97 3.00
N PHE A 264 15.34 -15.05 3.96
CA PHE A 264 16.30 -13.96 3.86
C PHE A 264 17.75 -14.42 3.91
N LEU A 265 18.05 -15.49 4.64
CA LEU A 265 19.39 -16.09 4.64
C LEU A 265 19.74 -16.65 3.26
N PHE A 266 18.82 -17.41 2.65
CA PHE A 266 18.99 -17.91 1.28
C PHE A 266 19.17 -16.76 0.29
N TYR A 267 18.35 -15.72 0.39
CA TYR A 267 18.41 -14.56 -0.50
C TYR A 267 19.73 -13.79 -0.35
N SER A 268 20.18 -13.59 0.89
CA SER A 268 21.48 -12.99 1.20
C SER A 268 22.64 -13.80 0.60
N TYR A 269 22.64 -15.11 0.80
CA TYR A 269 23.63 -16.01 0.22
C TYR A 269 23.64 -15.97 -1.32
N TYR A 270 22.46 -16.04 -1.94
CA TYR A 270 22.31 -15.97 -3.39
C TYR A 270 22.84 -14.63 -3.93
N ALA A 271 22.41 -13.51 -3.35
CA ALA A 271 22.84 -12.18 -3.78
C ALA A 271 24.36 -11.96 -3.61
N LEU A 272 24.98 -12.46 -2.54
CA LEU A 272 26.45 -12.40 -2.37
C LEU A 272 27.19 -13.27 -3.37
N THR A 273 26.67 -14.45 -3.69
CA THR A 273 27.33 -15.40 -4.60
C THR A 273 27.24 -14.95 -6.05
N TYR A 274 26.12 -14.33 -6.45
CA TYR A 274 25.82 -13.98 -7.84
C TYR A 274 25.77 -12.47 -8.09
N ALA A 275 26.33 -11.65 -7.19
CA ALA A 275 26.28 -10.18 -7.27
C ALA A 275 26.68 -9.63 -8.64
N ASP A 276 27.81 -10.08 -9.17
CA ASP A 276 28.32 -9.61 -10.47
C ASP A 276 27.46 -10.06 -11.65
N SER A 277 26.88 -11.26 -11.59
CA SER A 277 25.99 -11.75 -12.65
C SER A 277 24.67 -10.99 -12.66
N LEU A 278 24.09 -10.75 -11.48
CA LEU A 278 22.87 -9.96 -11.32
C LEU A 278 23.10 -8.50 -11.72
N ALA A 279 24.24 -7.94 -11.34
CA ALA A 279 24.60 -6.58 -11.70
C ALA A 279 24.76 -6.40 -13.21
N LYS A 280 25.35 -7.37 -13.92
CA LYS A 280 25.44 -7.35 -15.38
C LYS A 280 24.07 -7.37 -16.04
N SER A 281 23.16 -8.24 -15.61
CA SER A 281 21.80 -8.28 -16.16
C SER A 281 20.99 -7.00 -15.90
N MET A 282 21.27 -6.29 -14.80
CA MET A 282 20.58 -5.03 -14.47
C MET A 282 21.24 -3.79 -15.12
N ALA A 283 22.55 -3.84 -15.38
CA ALA A 283 23.30 -2.75 -16.01
C ALA A 283 22.97 -2.57 -17.49
N GLU A 284 22.56 -3.66 -18.16
CA GLU A 284 22.13 -3.63 -19.58
C GLU A 284 20.90 -2.74 -19.81
N ASP A 285 20.08 -2.48 -18.77
CA ASP A 285 18.85 -1.69 -18.85
C ASP A 285 18.92 -0.28 -18.22
N GLY A 286 19.97 0.05 -17.45
CA GLY A 286 19.87 1.08 -16.40
C GLY A 286 20.80 2.30 -16.46
N GLY A 287 21.76 2.36 -17.40
CA GLY A 287 22.71 3.49 -17.49
C GLY A 287 23.67 3.65 -16.29
N GLN A 288 23.66 2.72 -15.33
CA GLN A 288 24.58 2.65 -14.19
C GLN A 288 25.69 1.61 -14.46
N THR A 289 26.86 1.78 -13.86
CA THR A 289 27.94 0.81 -14.06
C THR A 289 27.67 -0.48 -13.30
N ALA A 290 27.98 -1.64 -13.88
CA ALA A 290 27.80 -2.95 -13.24
C ALA A 290 28.52 -3.03 -11.87
N ASN A 291 29.62 -2.30 -11.68
CA ASN A 291 30.33 -2.25 -10.40
C ASN A 291 29.52 -1.53 -9.31
N GLU A 292 28.83 -0.44 -9.64
CA GLU A 292 27.97 0.28 -8.67
C GLU A 292 26.78 -0.58 -8.25
N ILE A 293 26.15 -1.24 -9.21
CA ILE A 293 25.01 -2.14 -8.96
C ILE A 293 25.46 -3.36 -8.12
N SER A 294 26.59 -3.99 -8.46
CA SER A 294 27.12 -5.14 -7.71
C SER A 294 27.41 -4.77 -6.24
N ARG A 295 27.97 -3.58 -6.00
CA ARG A 295 28.19 -3.07 -4.64
C ARG A 295 26.87 -2.85 -3.89
N ALA A 296 25.85 -2.28 -4.53
CA ALA A 296 24.54 -2.09 -3.92
C ALA A 296 23.88 -3.44 -3.56
N ILE A 297 23.91 -4.41 -4.47
CA ILE A 297 23.42 -5.78 -4.25
C ILE A 297 24.12 -6.41 -3.04
N THR A 298 25.44 -6.29 -2.97
CA THR A 298 26.25 -6.84 -1.87
C THR A 298 25.87 -6.23 -0.52
N ILE A 299 25.68 -4.90 -0.45
CA ILE A 299 25.26 -4.21 0.78
C ILE A 299 23.88 -4.70 1.22
N ILE A 300 22.91 -4.76 0.29
CA ILE A 300 21.56 -5.26 0.57
C ILE A 300 21.60 -6.69 1.08
N ALA A 301 22.45 -7.53 0.49
CA ALA A 301 22.62 -8.90 0.91
C ALA A 301 23.12 -9.00 2.36
N TYR A 302 24.08 -8.19 2.78
CA TYR A 302 24.52 -8.15 4.18
C TYR A 302 23.41 -7.69 5.14
N VAL A 303 22.64 -6.67 4.76
CA VAL A 303 21.49 -6.21 5.55
C VAL A 303 20.49 -7.34 5.75
N TYR A 304 20.12 -8.06 4.68
CA TYR A 304 19.23 -9.21 4.79
C TYR A 304 19.82 -10.38 5.58
N GLY A 305 21.12 -10.62 5.50
CA GLY A 305 21.80 -11.63 6.32
C GLY A 305 21.75 -11.31 7.82
N ILE A 306 21.93 -10.05 8.20
CA ILE A 306 21.81 -9.60 9.60
C ILE A 306 20.36 -9.73 10.08
N ILE A 307 19.39 -9.29 9.28
CA ILE A 307 17.96 -9.42 9.59
C ILE A 307 17.59 -10.90 9.77
N ALA A 308 18.04 -11.76 8.87
CA ALA A 308 17.83 -13.20 8.93
C ALA A 308 18.36 -13.79 10.23
N PHE A 309 19.60 -13.46 10.60
CA PHE A 309 20.22 -13.95 11.84
C PHE A 309 19.44 -13.53 13.09
N ILE A 310 19.04 -12.26 13.16
CA ILE A 310 18.23 -11.72 14.27
C ILE A 310 16.86 -12.42 14.32
N LEU A 311 16.20 -12.62 13.18
CA LEU A 311 14.93 -13.33 13.08
C LEU A 311 15.06 -14.78 13.55
N LEU A 312 16.10 -15.50 13.15
CA LEU A 312 16.30 -16.90 13.52
C LEU A 312 16.53 -17.05 15.03
N ILE A 313 17.42 -16.25 15.62
CA ILE A 313 17.63 -16.24 17.09
C ILE A 313 16.35 -15.83 17.81
N GLY A 314 15.70 -14.78 17.34
CA GLY A 314 14.44 -14.29 17.89
C GLY A 314 13.37 -15.38 17.88
N SER A 315 13.21 -16.08 16.75
CA SER A 315 12.20 -17.12 16.55
C SER A 315 12.41 -18.34 17.44
N ILE A 316 13.66 -18.79 17.60
CA ILE A 316 14.01 -19.84 18.57
C ILE A 316 13.56 -19.41 19.97
N GLY A 317 13.92 -18.18 20.38
CA GLY A 317 13.51 -17.66 21.67
C GLY A 317 12.00 -17.47 21.85
N LEU A 318 11.23 -17.27 20.77
CA LEU A 318 9.77 -17.24 20.84
C LEU A 318 9.18 -18.60 21.29
N PHE A 319 9.72 -19.73 20.81
CA PHE A 319 9.28 -21.05 21.26
C PHE A 319 9.53 -21.27 22.76
N PHE A 320 10.64 -20.73 23.27
CA PHE A 320 11.00 -20.77 24.69
C PHE A 320 10.42 -19.59 25.50
N LYS A 321 9.60 -18.73 24.88
CA LYS A 321 8.97 -17.56 25.50
C LYS A 321 9.97 -16.62 26.18
N ILE A 322 11.14 -16.45 25.57
CA ILE A 322 12.19 -15.55 26.06
C ILE A 322 11.83 -14.11 25.68
N ASN A 323 11.63 -13.26 26.68
CA ASN A 323 11.12 -11.89 26.48
C ASN A 323 12.05 -11.02 25.61
N ILE A 324 13.38 -11.17 25.72
CA ILE A 324 14.30 -10.37 24.88
C ILE A 324 14.20 -10.77 23.40
N CYS A 325 14.05 -12.06 23.10
CA CYS A 325 13.91 -12.57 21.74
C CYS A 325 12.63 -12.06 21.05
N ARG A 326 11.57 -11.80 21.83
CA ARG A 326 10.37 -11.12 21.31
C ARG A 326 10.70 -9.77 20.69
N TYR A 327 11.52 -8.96 21.34
CA TYR A 327 11.91 -7.65 20.82
C TYR A 327 12.80 -7.75 19.58
N PHE A 328 13.67 -8.76 19.50
CA PHE A 328 14.45 -9.03 18.29
C PHE A 328 13.55 -9.29 17.08
N VAL A 329 12.53 -10.16 17.22
CA VAL A 329 11.58 -10.42 16.14
C VAL A 329 10.77 -9.18 15.78
N ILE A 330 10.32 -8.40 16.77
CA ILE A 330 9.61 -7.13 16.52
C ILE A 330 10.48 -6.18 15.69
N VAL A 331 11.72 -5.92 16.12
CA VAL A 331 12.61 -4.97 15.44
C VAL A 331 12.92 -5.43 14.01
N ALA A 332 13.31 -6.70 13.84
CA ALA A 332 13.61 -7.22 12.52
C ALA A 332 12.39 -7.18 11.58
N SER A 333 11.20 -7.50 12.11
CA SER A 333 9.96 -7.46 11.33
C SER A 333 9.54 -6.02 10.98
N LEU A 334 9.80 -5.04 11.86
CA LEU A 334 9.56 -3.62 11.57
C LEU A 334 10.52 -3.07 10.52
N VAL A 335 11.77 -3.54 10.45
CA VAL A 335 12.67 -3.19 9.33
C VAL A 335 12.13 -3.73 8.01
N SER A 336 11.48 -4.90 8.04
CA SER A 336 10.83 -5.52 6.90
C SER A 336 9.35 -5.13 6.73
N PHE A 337 8.89 -4.02 7.32
CA PHE A 337 7.46 -3.65 7.31
C PHE A 337 6.88 -3.48 5.89
N ILE A 338 7.74 -3.18 4.91
CA ILE A 338 7.39 -3.05 3.49
C ILE A 338 6.58 -4.26 3.01
N PHE A 339 6.90 -5.48 3.45
CA PHE A 339 6.21 -6.70 3.02
C PHE A 339 4.80 -6.90 3.63
N GLY A 340 4.34 -5.99 4.50
CA GLY A 340 3.05 -6.07 5.17
C GLY A 340 2.97 -7.17 6.24
N PHE A 341 3.17 -8.43 5.88
CA PHE A 341 3.09 -9.56 6.83
C PHE A 341 4.04 -9.43 8.05
N PRO A 342 5.29 -8.95 7.91
CA PRO A 342 6.14 -8.67 9.08
C PRO A 342 5.53 -7.64 10.05
N LEU A 343 4.75 -6.68 9.57
CA LEU A 343 4.01 -5.77 10.45
C LEU A 343 3.00 -6.53 11.32
N ALA A 344 2.28 -7.51 10.77
CA ALA A 344 1.37 -8.35 11.55
C ALA A 344 2.10 -9.12 12.65
N ILE A 345 3.29 -9.68 12.36
CA ILE A 345 4.14 -10.34 13.36
C ILE A 345 4.50 -9.36 14.48
N ALA A 346 5.04 -8.19 14.13
CA ALA A 346 5.48 -7.20 15.10
C ALA A 346 4.34 -6.75 16.03
N LEU A 347 3.16 -6.50 15.45
CA LEU A 347 1.97 -6.09 16.19
C LEU A 347 1.40 -7.23 17.05
N PHE A 348 1.38 -8.47 16.53
CA PHE A 348 0.96 -9.63 17.30
C PHE A 348 1.79 -9.84 18.55
N LEU A 349 3.11 -9.73 18.44
CA LEU A 349 4.02 -9.80 19.58
C LEU A 349 3.85 -8.62 20.56
N CYS A 350 3.14 -7.56 20.15
CA CYS A 350 2.77 -6.44 20.99
C CYS A 350 1.39 -6.58 21.67
N GLU A 351 0.59 -7.60 21.35
CA GLU A 351 -0.70 -7.84 22.03
C GLU A 351 -0.52 -8.06 23.53
N LYS A 352 -1.48 -7.61 24.34
CA LYS A 352 -1.41 -7.75 25.81
C LYS A 352 -1.34 -9.22 26.24
N ASP A 353 -2.22 -10.04 25.67
CA ASP A 353 -2.32 -11.47 26.00
C ASP A 353 -1.05 -12.22 25.58
N VAL A 354 -0.47 -11.85 24.43
CA VAL A 354 0.79 -12.42 23.96
C VAL A 354 1.93 -11.99 24.86
N LYS A 355 1.99 -10.71 25.25
CA LYS A 355 2.99 -10.21 26.20
C LYS A 355 2.97 -10.95 27.53
N ALA A 356 1.78 -11.27 28.04
CA ALA A 356 1.61 -12.02 29.27
C ALA A 356 2.26 -13.42 29.22
N LEU A 357 2.31 -14.05 28.04
CA LEU A 357 2.99 -15.34 27.86
C LEU A 357 4.51 -15.30 28.08
N PHE A 358 5.13 -14.11 28.07
CA PHE A 358 6.55 -13.88 28.31
C PHE A 358 6.84 -13.33 29.72
N GLY A 359 5.79 -13.03 30.49
CA GLY A 359 5.93 -12.77 31.92
C GLY A 359 6.24 -14.08 32.63
N LYS A 360 7.03 -14.02 33.72
CA LYS A 360 7.04 -15.16 34.66
C LYS A 360 5.60 -15.40 35.10
N ASN A 361 5.17 -16.67 35.14
CA ASN A 361 4.03 -17.07 35.96
C ASN A 361 4.23 -16.39 37.32
N SER A 362 3.47 -15.32 37.56
CA SER A 362 3.39 -14.60 38.82
C SER A 362 1.96 -14.71 39.27
N GLU A 363 1.51 -15.96 39.29
CA GLU A 363 0.53 -16.49 40.21
C GLU A 363 1.18 -17.78 40.73
N GLU A 364 1.93 -17.61 41.83
CA GLU A 364 1.97 -18.64 42.87
C GLU A 364 0.56 -18.80 43.45
#